data_AF-U2WKG0-F1
#
_entry.id   AF-U2WKG0-F1
#
_cell.length_a   1.000
_cell.length_b   1.000
_cell.length_c   1.000
_cell.angle_alpha   90.00
_cell.angle_beta   90.00
_cell.angle_gamma   90.00
#
_symmetry.space_group_name_H-M   'P 1'
#
loop_
_entity.id
_entity.type
_entity.pdbx_description
1 polymer ?
#
loop_
_entity_poly.entity_id
_entity_poly.type
_entity_poly.pdbx_seq_one_letter_code
_entity_poly.pdbx_strand_id
1 'polypeptide(L)'
;MKKLVLTGLLVLSAMAFAAKITTTGKSWEKIEKENKVPEQEISIMNFSWLDKKDGVEGVYNTYSFKIGKLESVKNNDFYLSSYYDEKPENGLPLVSDFNNIKNLNGFTIKESLDENSEVYISYYKIRKTAVKGIYYIDNYIGQDGKKHPKLYFGFDEKSKKVVITDKNGNIKNVLEYYPAG
;
A
#
# COMPACT_ATOMS: atom_id res chain seq x y z
N MET A 1 37.90 -35.11 -40.09
CA MET A 1 37.33 -33.86 -39.55
C MET A 1 36.23 -34.19 -38.54
N LYS A 2 36.51 -34.12 -37.24
CA LYS A 2 35.49 -34.03 -36.18
C LYS A 2 35.98 -33.07 -35.10
N LYS A 3 35.10 -32.14 -34.77
CA LYS A 3 35.24 -30.95 -33.94
C LYS A 3 35.46 -31.32 -32.46
N LEU A 4 36.14 -30.46 -31.70
CA LEU A 4 35.67 -30.04 -30.38
C LEU A 4 36.46 -28.81 -29.93
N VAL A 5 35.92 -27.62 -30.15
CA VAL A 5 36.35 -26.41 -29.43
C VAL A 5 35.42 -26.31 -28.23
N LEU A 6 35.97 -26.60 -27.05
CA LEU A 6 35.28 -26.49 -25.77
C LEU A 6 35.35 -25.03 -25.31
N THR A 7 34.44 -24.19 -25.80
CA THR A 7 34.24 -22.85 -25.26
C THR A 7 33.39 -22.97 -23.99
N GLY A 8 34.05 -22.92 -22.84
CA GLY A 8 33.40 -22.88 -21.53
C GLY A 8 32.50 -21.64 -21.42
N LEU A 9 31.20 -21.88 -21.27
CA LEU A 9 30.21 -20.85 -21.00
C LEU A 9 30.33 -20.43 -19.54
N LEU A 10 30.98 -19.30 -19.29
CA LEU A 10 31.02 -18.65 -17.98
C LEU A 10 29.63 -18.06 -17.71
N VAL A 11 28.74 -18.83 -17.09
CA VAL A 11 27.45 -18.33 -16.61
C VAL A 11 27.73 -17.44 -15.40
N LEU A 12 27.98 -16.16 -15.65
CA LEU A 12 27.90 -15.11 -14.64
C LEU A 12 26.42 -15.00 -14.23
N SER A 13 26.02 -15.72 -13.19
CA SER A 13 24.75 -15.47 -12.53
C SER A 13 24.82 -14.07 -11.93
N ALA A 14 24.26 -13.07 -12.61
CA ALA A 14 24.05 -11.76 -12.04
C ALA A 14 23.22 -11.95 -10.77
N MET A 15 23.81 -11.74 -9.59
CA MET A 15 23.05 -11.69 -8.35
C MET A 15 22.17 -10.45 -8.45
N ALA A 16 20.89 -10.64 -8.75
CA ALA A 16 19.91 -9.56 -8.70
C ALA A 16 19.71 -9.21 -7.22
N PHE A 17 20.44 -8.20 -6.74
CA PHE A 17 20.18 -7.63 -5.42
C PHE A 17 18.79 -6.98 -5.44
N ALA A 18 17.92 -7.39 -4.52
CA ALA A 18 16.64 -6.74 -4.33
C ALA A 18 16.87 -5.24 -4.07
N ALA A 19 16.25 -4.38 -4.87
CA ALA A 19 16.38 -2.94 -4.71
C ALA A 19 15.89 -2.55 -3.31
N LYS A 20 16.64 -1.71 -2.60
CA LYS A 20 16.25 -1.22 -1.27
C LYS A 20 15.51 0.10 -1.39
N ILE A 21 14.48 0.30 -0.56
CA ILE A 21 13.76 1.56 -0.46
C ILE A 21 14.73 2.69 -0.10
N THR A 22 14.62 3.78 -0.83
CA THR A 22 15.30 5.04 -0.56
C THR A 22 14.38 5.88 0.30
N THR A 23 14.72 6.01 1.58
CA THR A 23 13.93 6.81 2.51
C THR A 23 14.78 7.84 3.21
N THR A 24 14.24 9.06 3.32
CA THR A 24 14.81 10.17 4.08
C THR A 24 14.35 10.18 5.54
N GLY A 25 13.49 9.22 5.95
CA GLY A 25 12.88 9.18 7.27
C GLY A 25 11.84 10.28 7.52
N LYS A 26 11.36 10.95 6.46
CA LYS A 26 10.27 11.93 6.56
C LYS A 26 8.99 11.27 7.05
N SER A 27 8.17 12.06 7.76
CA SER A 27 6.83 11.65 8.15
C SER A 27 5.86 11.71 6.95
N TRP A 28 4.73 11.02 7.06
CA TRP A 28 3.70 11.03 6.02
C TRP A 28 3.14 12.44 5.77
N GLU A 29 3.03 13.30 6.79
CA GLU A 29 2.60 14.70 6.63
C GLU A 29 3.56 15.49 5.73
N LYS A 30 4.87 15.26 5.92
CA LYS A 30 5.90 15.95 5.13
C LYS A 30 5.92 15.42 3.71
N ILE A 31 5.79 14.11 3.53
CA ILE A 31 5.67 13.48 2.20
C ILE A 31 4.44 14.02 1.46
N GLU A 32 3.29 14.05 2.10
CA GLU A 32 2.04 14.62 1.56
C GLU A 32 2.22 16.07 1.11
N LYS A 33 2.81 16.93 1.94
CA LYS A 33 3.02 18.35 1.62
C LYS A 33 3.98 18.56 0.45
N GLU A 34 5.05 17.78 0.39
CA GLU A 34 6.08 17.91 -0.65
C GLU A 34 5.68 17.27 -1.98
N ASN A 35 4.72 16.35 -1.97
CA ASN A 35 4.26 15.63 -3.15
C ASN A 35 2.77 15.90 -3.39
N LYS A 36 2.36 17.17 -3.32
CA LYS A 36 1.04 17.58 -3.77
C LYS A 36 0.94 17.46 -5.29
N VAL A 37 -0.26 17.17 -5.76
CA VAL A 37 -0.56 17.13 -7.19
C VAL A 37 -0.52 18.57 -7.71
N PRO A 38 0.26 18.88 -8.75
CA PRO A 38 0.23 20.20 -9.36
C PRO A 38 -1.19 20.57 -9.76
N GLU A 39 -1.58 21.82 -9.55
CA GLU A 39 -2.88 22.38 -9.95
C GLU A 39 -4.11 21.81 -9.21
N GLN A 40 -3.91 20.91 -8.23
CA GLN A 40 -4.97 20.39 -7.37
C GLN A 40 -4.61 20.59 -5.90
N GLU A 41 -5.61 20.90 -5.07
CA GLU A 41 -5.40 20.96 -3.62
C GLU A 41 -5.30 19.56 -2.96
N ILE A 42 -5.45 18.51 -3.77
CA ILE A 42 -5.41 17.11 -3.35
C ILE A 42 -3.97 16.61 -3.13
N SER A 43 -3.83 15.85 -2.04
CA SER A 43 -2.63 15.08 -1.70
C SER A 43 -2.49 13.84 -2.59
N ILE A 44 -1.29 13.52 -3.07
CA ILE A 44 -1.01 12.25 -3.78
C ILE A 44 -1.31 11.02 -2.91
N MET A 45 -1.32 11.18 -1.58
CA MET A 45 -1.62 10.09 -0.66
C MET A 45 -3.11 9.67 -0.75
N ASN A 46 -4.00 10.63 -1.06
CA ASN A 46 -5.44 10.38 -1.23
C ASN A 46 -5.78 9.65 -2.53
N PHE A 47 -4.82 9.42 -3.42
CA PHE A 47 -4.99 8.60 -4.60
C PHE A 47 -4.86 7.11 -4.31
N SER A 48 -5.47 6.30 -5.17
CA SER A 48 -5.38 4.84 -5.06
C SER A 48 -3.99 4.38 -5.45
N TRP A 49 -3.29 3.72 -4.54
CA TRP A 49 -2.02 3.04 -4.79
C TRP A 49 -2.29 1.58 -5.12
N LEU A 50 -1.86 1.17 -6.29
CA LEU A 50 -2.16 -0.14 -6.85
C LEU A 50 -0.96 -0.79 -7.52
N ASP A 51 -0.89 -2.11 -7.44
CA ASP A 51 0.14 -2.83 -8.16
C ASP A 51 -0.11 -2.77 -9.67
N LYS A 52 0.98 -2.64 -10.45
CA LYS A 52 0.88 -2.54 -11.90
C LYS A 52 0.29 -3.84 -12.45
N LYS A 53 -0.88 -3.77 -13.06
CA LYS A 53 -1.46 -4.91 -13.74
C LYS A 53 -0.87 -5.08 -15.13
N ASP A 54 -0.63 -6.33 -15.53
CA ASP A 54 -0.38 -6.69 -16.91
C ASP A 54 -1.66 -6.51 -17.74
N GLY A 55 -1.67 -5.46 -18.59
CA GLY A 55 -2.47 -5.38 -19.82
C GLY A 55 -3.99 -5.28 -19.72
N VAL A 56 -4.61 -5.15 -18.53
CA VAL A 56 -6.07 -5.05 -18.39
C VAL A 56 -6.45 -3.98 -17.38
N GLU A 57 -7.27 -3.03 -17.82
CA GLU A 57 -7.82 -1.93 -17.00
C GLU A 57 -8.84 -2.46 -15.96
N GLY A 58 -8.90 -1.86 -14.77
CA GLY A 58 -9.93 -2.16 -13.76
C GLY A 58 -9.74 -3.44 -12.93
N VAL A 59 -8.60 -4.11 -12.99
CA VAL A 59 -8.32 -5.30 -12.15
C VAL A 59 -6.98 -5.12 -11.43
N TYR A 60 -7.02 -5.15 -10.11
CA TYR A 60 -5.85 -4.98 -9.24
C TYR A 60 -5.51 -6.34 -8.64
N ASN A 61 -4.27 -6.82 -8.78
CA ASN A 61 -4.01 -8.23 -8.50
C ASN A 61 -3.87 -8.49 -7.01
N THR A 62 -3.21 -7.62 -6.23
CA THR A 62 -3.06 -7.87 -4.79
C THR A 62 -3.21 -6.61 -3.95
N TYR A 63 -2.69 -5.47 -4.39
CA TYR A 63 -2.65 -4.25 -3.60
C TYR A 63 -3.51 -3.17 -4.25
N SER A 64 -4.50 -2.68 -3.50
CA SER A 64 -5.28 -1.50 -3.87
C SER A 64 -5.71 -0.79 -2.60
N PHE A 65 -5.09 0.35 -2.30
CA PHE A 65 -5.37 1.12 -1.10
C PHE A 65 -5.01 2.59 -1.24
N LYS A 66 -5.60 3.44 -0.39
CA LYS A 66 -5.24 4.85 -0.23
C LYS A 66 -4.53 5.05 1.09
N ILE A 67 -3.73 6.11 1.21
CA ILE A 67 -3.12 6.52 2.47
C ILE A 67 -3.65 7.91 2.81
N GLY A 68 -4.31 8.08 3.95
CA GLY A 68 -4.92 9.37 4.25
C GLY A 68 -5.21 9.56 5.71
N LYS A 69 -5.52 10.81 6.07
CA LYS A 69 -6.06 11.13 7.39
C LYS A 69 -7.57 10.91 7.38
N LEU A 70 -8.09 10.50 8.52
CA LEU A 70 -9.53 10.49 8.75
C LEU A 70 -9.97 11.87 9.23
N GLU A 71 -10.78 12.57 8.45
CA GLU A 71 -11.29 13.91 8.82
C GLU A 71 -12.06 13.91 10.14
N SER A 72 -12.77 12.81 10.43
CA SER A 72 -13.57 12.61 11.64
C SER A 72 -12.74 12.35 12.90
N VAL A 73 -11.44 12.06 12.78
CA VAL A 73 -10.57 11.77 13.92
C VAL A 73 -9.56 12.90 14.11
N LYS A 74 -9.73 13.66 15.20
CA LYS A 74 -8.81 14.76 15.59
C LYS A 74 -7.37 14.33 15.88
N ASN A 75 -7.02 13.04 15.70
CA ASN A 75 -5.72 12.50 16.08
C ASN A 75 -4.63 12.70 15.01
N ASN A 76 -4.93 13.29 13.85
CA ASN A 76 -3.99 13.54 12.74
C ASN A 76 -3.23 12.28 12.25
N ASP A 77 -3.65 11.09 12.67
CA ASP A 77 -3.00 9.84 12.29
C ASP A 77 -3.32 9.50 10.82
N PHE A 78 -2.33 8.95 10.11
CA PHE A 78 -2.54 8.37 8.79
C PHE A 78 -3.02 6.92 8.91
N TYR A 79 -3.97 6.58 8.05
CA TYR A 79 -4.52 5.25 7.87
C TYR A 79 -4.28 4.79 6.44
N LEU A 80 -4.15 3.48 6.27
CA LEU A 80 -4.27 2.85 4.96
C LEU A 80 -5.72 2.40 4.83
N SER A 81 -6.44 2.87 3.81
CA SER A 81 -7.82 2.45 3.55
C SER A 81 -7.90 1.55 2.32
N SER A 82 -8.69 0.48 2.40
CA SER A 82 -8.91 -0.45 1.29
C SER A 82 -10.39 -0.82 1.21
N TYR A 83 -10.88 -0.92 -0.03
CA TYR A 83 -12.27 -1.19 -0.38
C TYR A 83 -12.45 -2.67 -0.68
N TYR A 84 -13.61 -3.21 -0.29
CA TYR A 84 -13.99 -4.59 -0.50
C TYR A 84 -15.48 -4.69 -0.80
N ASP A 85 -15.86 -5.53 -1.75
CA ASP A 85 -17.26 -5.81 -2.07
C ASP A 85 -17.93 -6.65 -0.97
N GLU A 86 -17.17 -7.54 -0.35
CA GLU A 86 -17.60 -8.37 0.77
C GLU A 86 -16.85 -8.00 2.06
N LYS A 87 -17.43 -8.34 3.22
CA LYS A 87 -16.78 -8.08 4.51
C LYS A 87 -15.44 -8.84 4.57
N PRO A 88 -14.29 -8.15 4.66
CA PRO A 88 -13.00 -8.83 4.67
C PRO A 88 -12.78 -9.58 5.98
N GLU A 89 -12.14 -10.75 5.91
CA GLU A 89 -11.72 -11.54 7.08
C GLU A 89 -10.40 -11.01 7.70
N ASN A 90 -10.30 -9.69 7.90
CA ASN A 90 -9.13 -9.02 8.47
C ASN A 90 -9.14 -8.95 10.01
N GLY A 91 -10.23 -9.40 10.64
CA GLY A 91 -10.40 -9.37 12.09
C GLY A 91 -10.58 -7.96 12.67
N LEU A 92 -10.78 -6.94 11.82
CA LEU A 92 -11.10 -5.60 12.28
C LEU A 92 -12.55 -5.52 12.76
N PRO A 93 -12.83 -4.74 13.81
CA PRO A 93 -14.20 -4.51 14.27
C PRO A 93 -15.00 -3.77 13.19
N LEU A 94 -16.24 -4.22 12.95
CA LEU A 94 -17.20 -3.49 12.15
C LEU A 94 -17.79 -2.35 13.00
N VAL A 95 -17.73 -1.13 12.50
CA VAL A 95 -18.15 0.08 13.21
C VAL A 95 -19.16 0.84 12.37
N SER A 96 -20.24 1.31 12.99
CA SER A 96 -21.26 2.15 12.38
C SER A 96 -21.15 3.64 12.73
N ASP A 97 -20.42 3.98 13.80
CA ASP A 97 -20.20 5.36 14.25
C ASP A 97 -18.71 5.66 14.42
N PHE A 98 -18.19 6.62 13.66
CA PHE A 98 -16.80 7.05 13.71
C PHE A 98 -16.37 7.55 15.10
N ASN A 99 -17.28 8.01 15.97
CA ASN A 99 -16.89 8.40 17.33
C ASN A 99 -16.35 7.24 18.17
N ASN A 100 -16.71 6.00 17.82
CA ASN A 100 -16.31 4.79 18.53
C ASN A 100 -14.93 4.27 18.12
N ILE A 101 -14.24 4.91 17.18
CA ILE A 101 -12.95 4.42 16.66
C ILE A 101 -11.72 4.92 17.42
N LYS A 102 -11.88 5.85 18.38
CA LYS A 102 -10.76 6.57 19.04
C LYS A 102 -9.71 5.66 19.68
N ASN A 103 -10.06 4.43 20.02
CA ASN A 103 -9.16 3.45 20.65
C ASN A 103 -8.89 2.21 19.77
N LEU A 104 -9.35 2.21 18.52
CA LEU A 104 -9.21 1.06 17.64
C LEU A 104 -7.87 1.11 16.90
N ASN A 105 -7.28 -0.06 16.68
CA ASN A 105 -6.05 -0.23 15.91
C ASN A 105 -6.34 -0.44 14.41
N GLY A 106 -7.48 0.05 13.96
CA GLY A 106 -8.10 -0.21 12.67
C GLY A 106 -9.54 -0.66 12.84
N PHE A 107 -10.36 -0.45 11.83
CA PHE A 107 -11.78 -0.76 11.84
C PHE A 107 -12.28 -0.94 10.40
N THR A 108 -13.43 -1.57 10.26
CA THR A 108 -14.17 -1.65 8.99
C THR A 108 -15.48 -0.90 9.15
N ILE A 109 -15.86 -0.13 8.14
CA ILE A 109 -17.21 0.42 8.01
C ILE A 109 -17.91 -0.26 6.84
N LYS A 110 -19.24 -0.24 6.90
CA LYS A 110 -20.10 -0.65 5.80
C LYS A 110 -20.80 0.60 5.28
N GLU A 111 -20.60 0.91 4.01
CA GLU A 111 -21.23 2.05 3.35
C GLU A 111 -22.21 1.54 2.30
N SER A 112 -23.41 2.12 2.27
CA SER A 112 -24.35 1.90 1.18
C SER A 112 -23.95 2.84 0.03
N LEU A 113 -23.72 2.28 -1.16
CA LEU A 113 -23.51 3.07 -2.38
C LEU A 113 -24.86 3.44 -3.00
N ASP A 114 -25.82 2.51 -2.97
CA ASP A 114 -27.22 2.72 -3.37
C ASP A 114 -28.15 1.78 -2.57
N GLU A 115 -29.43 1.70 -2.96
CA GLU A 115 -30.45 0.88 -2.27
C GLU A 115 -30.15 -0.63 -2.30
N ASN A 116 -29.32 -1.10 -3.22
CA ASN A 116 -29.05 -2.52 -3.48
C ASN A 116 -27.56 -2.88 -3.39
N SER A 117 -26.66 -1.91 -3.25
CA SER A 117 -25.23 -2.14 -3.20
C SER A 117 -24.59 -1.53 -1.94
N GLU A 118 -23.78 -2.36 -1.29
CA GLU A 118 -23.05 -2.01 -0.08
C GLU A 118 -21.59 -2.37 -0.30
N VAL A 119 -20.69 -1.55 0.23
CA VAL A 119 -19.25 -1.79 0.21
C VAL A 119 -18.68 -1.73 1.61
N TYR A 120 -17.56 -2.41 1.81
CA TYR A 120 -16.82 -2.39 3.04
C TYR A 120 -15.53 -1.61 2.85
N ILE A 121 -15.29 -0.65 3.73
CA ILE A 121 -14.03 0.10 3.76
C ILE A 121 -13.31 -0.25 5.05
N SER A 122 -12.13 -0.84 4.93
CA SER A 122 -11.27 -1.12 6.08
C SER A 122 -10.20 -0.05 6.20
N TYR A 123 -10.10 0.55 7.38
CA TYR A 123 -9.07 1.50 7.76
C TYR A 123 -8.08 0.79 8.67
N TYR A 124 -6.85 0.63 8.18
CA TYR A 124 -5.75 0.01 8.90
C TYR A 124 -4.88 1.09 9.53
N LYS A 125 -4.63 1.01 10.83
CA LYS A 125 -3.76 1.96 11.53
C LYS A 125 -2.31 1.75 11.08
N ILE A 126 -1.69 2.78 10.50
CA ILE A 126 -0.30 2.71 10.06
C ILE A 126 0.63 2.76 11.28
N ARG A 127 1.51 1.76 11.42
CA ARG A 127 2.47 1.64 12.51
C ARG A 127 3.89 1.88 12.02
N LYS A 128 4.70 2.55 12.83
CA LYS A 128 6.13 2.75 12.58
C LYS A 128 6.91 1.47 12.89
N THR A 129 7.93 1.18 12.09
CA THR A 129 8.95 0.16 12.44
C THR A 129 10.19 0.83 13.06
N ALA A 130 11.14 0.02 13.52
CA ALA A 130 12.46 0.51 13.93
C ALA A 130 13.31 1.03 12.75
N VAL A 131 13.03 0.57 11.53
CA VAL A 131 13.71 1.04 10.31
C VAL A 131 13.01 2.31 9.84
N LYS A 132 13.73 3.44 9.86
CA LYS A 132 13.18 4.74 9.45
C LYS A 132 12.56 4.65 8.06
N GLY A 133 11.37 5.22 7.90
CA GLY A 133 10.66 5.25 6.62
C GLY A 133 9.93 3.97 6.22
N ILE A 134 10.05 2.91 7.02
CA ILE A 134 9.29 1.67 6.83
C ILE A 134 8.17 1.61 7.85
N TYR A 135 6.98 1.38 7.34
CA TYR A 135 5.75 1.24 8.10
C TYR A 135 5.17 -0.14 7.92
N TYR A 136 4.20 -0.49 8.76
CA TYR A 136 3.41 -1.69 8.58
C TYR A 136 1.98 -1.51 9.03
N ILE A 137 1.11 -2.37 8.51
CA ILE A 137 -0.23 -2.64 9.00
C ILE A 137 -0.37 -4.13 9.30
N ASP A 138 -1.23 -4.46 10.26
CA ASP A 138 -1.54 -5.83 10.64
C ASP A 138 -2.79 -6.34 9.87
N ASN A 139 -2.79 -7.63 9.54
CA ASN A 139 -3.94 -8.36 8.97
C ASN A 139 -4.55 -7.74 7.70
N TYR A 140 -3.72 -7.22 6.79
CA TYR A 140 -4.20 -6.75 5.50
C TYR A 140 -4.71 -7.91 4.64
N ILE A 141 -5.84 -7.71 3.97
CA ILE A 141 -6.40 -8.66 2.99
C ILE A 141 -6.24 -8.02 1.62
N GLY A 142 -5.49 -8.68 0.73
CA GLY A 142 -5.32 -8.25 -0.66
C GLY A 142 -6.61 -8.39 -1.46
N GLN A 143 -6.66 -7.75 -2.62
CA GLN A 143 -7.82 -7.82 -3.53
C GLN A 143 -8.02 -9.23 -4.13
N ASP A 144 -6.96 -10.04 -4.16
CA ASP A 144 -6.98 -11.49 -4.45
C ASP A 144 -7.44 -12.34 -3.26
N GLY A 145 -7.86 -11.74 -2.14
CA GLY A 145 -8.19 -12.43 -0.90
C GLY A 145 -6.97 -12.92 -0.11
N LYS A 146 -5.74 -12.65 -0.57
CA LYS A 146 -4.53 -13.09 0.10
C LYS A 146 -4.37 -12.40 1.45
N LYS A 147 -4.17 -13.20 2.50
CA LYS A 147 -3.96 -12.69 3.85
C LYS A 147 -2.50 -12.29 4.06
N HIS A 148 -2.29 -11.08 4.57
CA HIS A 148 -1.01 -10.53 4.96
C HIS A 148 -1.05 -10.22 6.46
N PRO A 149 -0.58 -11.13 7.34
CA PRO A 149 -0.55 -10.89 8.79
C PRO A 149 0.18 -9.60 9.14
N LYS A 150 1.24 -9.28 8.38
CA LYS A 150 1.88 -7.97 8.36
C LYS A 150 2.22 -7.56 6.94
N LEU A 151 1.75 -6.39 6.52
CA LEU A 151 2.16 -5.76 5.26
C LEU A 151 3.14 -4.63 5.58
N TYR A 152 4.36 -4.73 5.06
CA TYR A 152 5.37 -3.68 5.18
C TYR A 152 5.39 -2.83 3.92
N PHE A 153 5.48 -1.52 4.10
CA PHE A 153 5.47 -0.56 3.00
C PHE A 153 6.15 0.76 3.40
N GLY A 154 6.40 1.61 2.41
CA GLY A 154 6.91 2.95 2.63
C GLY A 154 6.81 3.80 1.37
N PHE A 155 7.18 5.07 1.48
CA PHE A 155 7.32 5.95 0.32
C PHE A 155 8.78 5.94 -0.14
N ASP A 156 9.01 5.47 -1.37
CA ASP A 156 10.32 5.53 -2.00
C ASP A 156 10.56 6.92 -2.58
N GLU A 157 11.57 7.60 -2.04
CA GLU A 157 11.90 8.98 -2.41
C GLU A 157 12.55 9.10 -3.79
N LYS A 158 13.16 8.01 -4.27
CA LYS A 158 13.80 7.98 -5.58
C LYS A 158 12.75 7.86 -6.69
N SER A 159 11.78 6.96 -6.54
CA SER A 159 10.70 6.76 -7.51
C SER A 159 9.48 7.63 -7.26
N LYS A 160 9.40 8.32 -6.11
CA LYS A 160 8.25 9.11 -5.67
C LYS A 160 6.95 8.29 -5.64
N LYS A 161 7.04 7.04 -5.18
CA LYS A 161 5.92 6.08 -5.16
C LYS A 161 5.85 5.35 -3.83
N VAL A 162 4.65 4.89 -3.48
CA VAL A 162 4.49 3.90 -2.40
C VAL A 162 5.02 2.55 -2.91
N VAL A 163 5.76 1.86 -2.07
CA VAL A 163 6.35 0.54 -2.36
C VAL A 163 6.00 -0.46 -1.27
N ILE A 164 5.77 -1.70 -1.65
CA ILE A 164 5.68 -2.84 -0.73
C ILE A 164 7.09 -3.35 -0.47
N THR A 165 7.43 -3.57 0.79
CA THR A 165 8.77 -4.02 1.21
C THR A 165 8.71 -5.28 2.07
N ASP A 166 9.87 -5.85 2.39
CA ASP A 166 10.01 -6.61 3.63
C ASP A 166 10.29 -5.67 4.83
N LYS A 167 10.43 -6.27 6.02
CA LYS A 167 10.76 -5.56 7.27
C LYS A 167 12.11 -4.82 7.25
N ASN A 168 13.00 -5.16 6.31
CA ASN A 168 14.34 -4.58 6.17
C ASN A 168 14.40 -3.49 5.08
N GLY A 169 13.32 -3.30 4.33
CA GLY A 169 13.20 -2.30 3.27
C GLY A 169 13.60 -2.80 1.90
N ASN A 170 13.78 -4.10 1.71
CA ASN A 170 13.95 -4.65 0.37
C ASN A 170 12.60 -4.56 -0.35
N ILE A 171 12.57 -3.86 -1.49
CA ILE A 171 11.38 -3.64 -2.29
C ILE A 171 10.95 -4.97 -2.89
N LYS A 172 9.68 -5.31 -2.69
CA LYS A 172 8.99 -6.45 -3.29
C LYS A 172 8.10 -6.03 -4.45
N ASN A 173 7.49 -4.85 -4.35
CA ASN A 173 6.62 -4.31 -5.38
C ASN A 173 6.62 -2.77 -5.34
N VAL A 174 6.48 -2.15 -6.51
CA VAL A 174 6.32 -0.69 -6.65
C VAL A 174 4.91 -0.41 -7.10
N LEU A 175 4.18 0.42 -6.35
CA LEU A 175 2.79 0.72 -6.64
C LEU A 175 2.71 1.97 -7.51
N GLU A 176 1.78 1.95 -8.46
CA GLU A 176 1.37 3.11 -9.23
C GLU A 176 0.27 3.85 -8.47
N TYR A 177 0.28 5.17 -8.50
CA TYR A 177 -0.88 5.92 -8.04
C TYR A 177 -1.84 6.14 -9.22
N TYR A 178 -3.12 5.96 -8.98
CA TYR A 178 -4.18 6.22 -9.93
C TYR A 178 -5.00 7.40 -9.39
N PRO A 179 -4.98 8.56 -10.07
CA PRO A 179 -5.80 9.68 -9.68
C PRO A 179 -7.26 9.23 -9.72
N ALA A 180 -8.00 9.45 -8.64
CA ALA A 180 -9.44 9.30 -8.70
C ALA A 180 -9.93 10.29 -9.77
N GLY A 181 -10.54 9.77 -10.85
CA GLY A 181 -11.12 10.56 -11.93
C GLY A 181 -12.27 11.42 -11.45
#